data_AF-A0A3C1Z5P1-F1
#
_entry.id   AF-A0A3C1Z5P1-F1
#
_cell.length_a   1.000
_cell.length_b   1.000
_cell.length_c   1.000
_cell.angle_alpha   90.00
_cell.angle_beta   90.00
_cell.angle_gamma   90.00
#
_symmetry.space_group_name_H-M   'P 1'
#
loop_
_entity.id
_entity.type
_entity.pdbx_description
1 polymer ?
#
loop_
_entity_poly.entity_id
_entity_poly.type
_entity_poly.pdbx_seq_one_letter_code
_entity_poly.pdbx_strand_id
1 'polypeptide(L)'
;MSGIETVRASVEKKLEALEHQAEALEAQLTQTREQVLERVEEGKRRLRDLVMSVRQELSDSPGVADQVKAELQSALDHLEVQLALGKAEARDAVDAQRDKIAQALRRFESSADRMLTDRAFQSGRLWDDLVERASRLEAEFEAVRHGWLDERGAQRQMLEATQQELLRRLRAYRDDLRVKRQMARARADTFEIDLREGLAQIKTAFQRLFE
;
A
#
# COMPACT_ATOMS: atom_id res chain seq x y z
N MET A 1 20.79 2.14 17.16
CA MET A 1 19.44 2.66 17.43
C MET A 1 18.90 2.00 18.69
N SER A 2 18.20 2.74 19.54
CA SER A 2 17.55 2.22 20.76
C SER A 2 16.30 1.43 20.41
N GLY A 3 15.94 0.40 21.19
CA GLY A 3 14.74 -0.41 20.94
C GLY A 3 13.44 0.41 20.87
N ILE A 4 13.37 1.56 21.54
CA ILE A 4 12.24 2.49 21.50
C ILE A 4 12.12 3.19 20.13
N GLU A 5 13.23 3.45 19.44
CA GLU A 5 13.23 4.07 18.10
C GLU A 5 12.73 3.10 17.05
N THR A 6 13.08 1.81 17.16
CA THR A 6 12.61 0.74 16.28
C THR A 6 11.11 0.50 16.41
N VAL A 7 10.59 0.48 17.64
CA VAL A 7 9.14 0.36 17.89
C VAL A 7 8.39 1.56 17.31
N ARG A 8 8.93 2.78 17.46
CA ARG A 8 8.32 4.00 16.89
C ARG A 8 8.22 3.95 15.36
N ALA A 9 9.31 3.59 14.67
CA ALA A 9 9.32 3.49 13.21
C ALA A 9 8.35 2.40 12.70
N SER A 10 8.18 1.31 13.45
CA SER A 10 7.21 0.27 13.10
C SER A 10 5.76 0.75 13.22
N VAL A 11 5.44 1.50 14.28
CA VAL A 11 4.09 2.07 14.50
C VAL A 11 3.76 3.12 13.45
N GLU A 12 4.71 3.98 13.09
CA GLU A 12 4.54 5.00 12.04
C GLU A 12 4.24 4.35 10.67
N LYS A 13 5.00 3.33 10.27
CA LYS A 13 4.75 2.59 9.02
C LYS A 13 3.37 1.90 9.00
N LYS A 14 2.93 1.37 10.14
CA LYS A 14 1.59 0.76 10.26
C LYS A 14 0.49 1.81 10.18
N LEU A 15 0.67 2.98 10.78
CA LEU A 15 -0.26 4.10 10.67
C LEU A 15 -0.40 4.57 9.23
N GLU A 16 0.70 4.74 8.51
CA GLU A 16 0.70 5.14 7.09
C GLU A 16 -0.06 4.12 6.21
N ALA A 17 0.17 2.82 6.43
CA ALA A 17 -0.58 1.78 5.73
C ALA A 17 -2.09 1.86 6.01
N LEU A 18 -2.50 2.14 7.26
CA LEU A 18 -3.91 2.31 7.63
C LEU A 18 -4.51 3.59 7.00
N GLU A 19 -3.74 4.67 6.91
CA GLU A 19 -4.14 5.90 6.22
C GLU A 19 -4.37 5.66 4.73
N HIS A 20 -3.45 4.96 4.04
CA HIS A 20 -3.61 4.61 2.63
C HIS A 20 -4.84 3.73 2.38
N GLN A 21 -5.11 2.75 3.25
CA GLN A 21 -6.31 1.92 3.15
C GLN A 21 -7.59 2.75 3.32
N ALA A 22 -7.62 3.69 4.25
CA ALA A 22 -8.76 4.58 4.43
C ALA A 22 -8.98 5.50 3.21
N GLU A 23 -7.91 6.04 2.64
CA GLU A 23 -7.97 6.87 1.42
C GLU A 23 -8.47 6.09 0.20
N ALA A 24 -7.99 4.87 0.01
CA ALA A 24 -8.42 4.02 -1.10
C ALA A 24 -9.91 3.64 -0.99
N LEU A 25 -10.39 3.32 0.22
CA LEU A 25 -11.80 3.07 0.47
C LEU A 25 -12.67 4.33 0.28
N GLU A 26 -12.21 5.52 0.72
CA GLU A 26 -12.90 6.79 0.46
C GLU A 26 -13.00 7.09 -1.05
N ALA A 27 -11.92 6.86 -1.80
CA ALA A 27 -11.91 7.02 -3.26
C ALA A 27 -12.91 6.08 -3.93
N GLN A 28 -12.94 4.81 -3.51
CA GLN A 28 -13.86 3.83 -4.08
C GLN A 28 -15.33 4.14 -3.80
N LEU A 29 -15.64 4.72 -2.63
CA LEU A 29 -17.00 5.20 -2.36
C LEU A 29 -17.38 6.39 -3.25
N THR A 30 -16.45 7.16 -3.79
CA THR A 30 -16.76 8.40 -4.52
C THR A 30 -16.57 8.30 -6.04
N GLN A 31 -16.01 7.21 -6.53
CA GLN A 31 -15.57 7.04 -7.91
C GLN A 31 -16.21 5.85 -8.61
N THR A 32 -16.19 5.88 -9.95
CA THR A 32 -16.66 4.76 -10.77
C THR A 32 -15.64 3.63 -10.80
N ARG A 33 -16.08 2.43 -11.20
CA ARG A 33 -15.20 1.26 -11.37
C ARG A 33 -14.00 1.56 -12.29
N GLU A 34 -14.22 2.23 -13.42
CA GLU A 34 -13.14 2.57 -14.35
C GLU A 34 -12.12 3.51 -13.71
N GLN A 35 -12.60 4.51 -12.95
CA GLN A 35 -11.73 5.45 -12.22
C GLN A 35 -10.89 4.75 -11.14
N VAL A 36 -11.49 3.80 -10.41
CA VAL A 36 -10.78 3.01 -9.40
C VAL A 36 -9.72 2.10 -10.04
N LEU A 37 -10.02 1.46 -11.17
CA LEU A 37 -9.05 0.66 -11.93
C LEU A 37 -7.93 1.54 -12.51
N GLU A 38 -8.24 2.75 -12.97
CA GLU A 38 -7.25 3.71 -13.45
C GLU A 38 -6.28 4.14 -12.34
N ARG A 39 -6.75 4.29 -11.10
CA ARG A 39 -5.88 4.57 -9.93
C ARG A 39 -4.89 3.45 -9.65
N VAL A 40 -5.31 2.19 -9.77
CA VAL A 40 -4.40 1.04 -9.67
C VAL A 40 -3.32 1.12 -10.75
N GLU A 41 -3.69 1.45 -11.99
CA GLU A 41 -2.74 1.59 -13.09
C GLU A 41 -1.81 2.80 -12.94
N GLU A 42 -2.29 3.91 -12.39
CA GLU A 42 -1.44 5.03 -12.00
C GLU A 42 -0.46 4.63 -10.90
N GLY A 43 -0.92 3.91 -9.87
CA GLY A 43 -0.07 3.41 -8.79
C GLY A 43 1.03 2.48 -9.33
N LYS A 44 0.68 1.55 -10.23
CA LYS A 44 1.65 0.68 -10.91
C LYS A 44 2.68 1.47 -11.70
N ARG A 45 2.26 2.49 -12.46
CA ARG A 45 3.16 3.38 -13.21
C ARG A 45 4.14 4.10 -12.28
N ARG A 46 3.63 4.76 -11.23
CA ARG A 46 4.46 5.51 -10.27
C ARG A 46 5.44 4.62 -9.51
N LEU A 47 5.05 3.39 -9.19
CA LEU A 47 5.93 2.41 -8.56
C LEU A 47 6.98 1.91 -9.55
N ARG A 48 6.62 1.71 -10.82
CA ARG A 48 7.57 1.33 -11.88
C ARG A 48 8.64 2.38 -12.10
N ASP A 49 8.25 3.66 -12.20
CA ASP A 49 9.20 4.76 -12.37
C ASP A 49 10.19 4.83 -11.19
N LEU A 50 9.72 4.50 -9.97
CA LEU A 50 10.59 4.42 -8.81
C LEU A 50 11.53 3.23 -8.86
N VAL A 51 11.04 2.05 -9.25
CA VAL A 51 11.85 0.83 -9.43
C VAL A 51 12.97 1.08 -10.43
N MET A 52 12.70 1.79 -11.53
CA MET A 52 13.73 2.21 -12.48
C MET A 52 14.77 3.15 -11.84
N SER A 53 14.33 4.08 -10.99
CA SER A 53 15.22 4.99 -10.26
C SER A 53 16.12 4.23 -9.27
N VAL A 54 15.55 3.30 -8.51
CA VAL A 54 16.27 2.41 -7.57
C VAL A 54 17.29 1.56 -8.32
N ARG A 55 16.93 1.03 -9.50
CA ARG A 55 17.83 0.25 -10.35
C ARG A 55 19.01 1.08 -10.86
N GLN A 56 18.76 2.33 -11.26
CA GLN A 56 19.83 3.22 -11.70
C GLN A 56 20.81 3.51 -10.55
N GLU A 57 20.30 3.85 -9.36
CA GLU A 57 21.14 4.12 -8.19
C GLU A 57 21.94 2.90 -7.73
N LEU A 58 21.34 1.70 -7.77
CA LEU A 58 22.04 0.44 -7.50
C LEU A 58 23.19 0.19 -8.48
N SER A 59 22.98 0.52 -9.76
CA SER A 59 24.00 0.37 -10.80
C SER A 59 25.18 1.33 -10.53
N ASP A 60 24.88 2.57 -10.17
CA ASP A 60 25.85 3.63 -9.93
C ASP A 60 26.57 3.52 -8.58
N SER A 61 26.07 2.67 -7.66
CA SER A 61 26.62 2.50 -6.31
C SER A 61 28.00 1.81 -6.34
N PRO A 62 29.12 2.50 -6.04
CA PRO A 62 30.46 1.91 -6.15
C PRO A 62 30.79 0.94 -4.99
N GLY A 63 30.00 0.96 -3.92
CA GLY A 63 30.22 0.14 -2.71
C GLY A 63 29.50 -1.21 -2.70
N VAL A 64 28.71 -1.53 -3.73
CA VAL A 64 27.97 -2.79 -3.84
C VAL A 64 28.74 -3.73 -4.78
N ALA A 65 29.00 -4.96 -4.33
CA ALA A 65 29.68 -5.97 -5.16
C ALA A 65 28.85 -6.31 -6.41
N ASP A 66 29.51 -6.55 -7.55
CA ASP A 66 28.83 -6.78 -8.84
C ASP A 66 27.84 -7.96 -8.80
N GLN A 67 28.17 -9.02 -8.07
CA GLN A 67 27.27 -10.16 -7.86
C GLN A 67 25.97 -9.75 -7.14
N VAL A 68 26.09 -8.90 -6.10
CA VAL A 68 24.94 -8.38 -5.36
C VAL A 68 24.11 -7.44 -6.23
N LYS A 69 24.76 -6.59 -7.03
CA LYS A 69 24.08 -5.74 -8.01
C LYS A 69 23.26 -6.57 -9.00
N ALA A 70 23.85 -7.61 -9.57
CA ALA A 70 23.19 -8.47 -10.56
C ALA A 70 21.95 -9.16 -9.97
N GLU A 71 22.03 -9.68 -8.75
CA GLU A 71 20.90 -10.33 -8.08
C GLU A 71 19.77 -9.36 -7.75
N LEU A 72 20.10 -8.16 -7.25
CA LEU A 72 19.11 -7.12 -6.95
C LEU A 72 18.50 -6.52 -8.22
N GLN A 73 19.29 -6.32 -9.28
CA GLN A 73 18.79 -5.92 -10.60
C GLN A 73 17.80 -6.94 -11.15
N SER A 74 18.09 -8.24 -11.04
CA SER A 74 17.17 -9.29 -11.49
C SER A 74 15.84 -9.27 -10.72
N ALA A 75 15.88 -9.01 -9.41
CA ALA A 75 14.67 -8.85 -8.60
C ALA A 75 13.86 -7.60 -8.99
N LEU A 76 14.53 -6.48 -9.27
CA LEU A 76 13.90 -5.25 -9.77
C LEU A 76 13.29 -5.44 -11.16
N ASP A 77 13.97 -6.13 -12.08
CA ASP A 77 13.46 -6.44 -13.41
C ASP A 77 12.20 -7.32 -13.32
N HIS A 78 12.20 -8.31 -12.42
CA HIS A 78 11.01 -9.13 -12.19
C HIS A 78 9.83 -8.30 -11.68
N LEU A 79 10.07 -7.38 -10.74
CA LEU A 79 9.05 -6.45 -10.23
C LEU A 79 8.54 -5.51 -11.33
N GLU A 80 9.43 -4.94 -12.13
CA GLU A 80 9.09 -4.08 -13.27
C GLU A 80 8.15 -4.82 -14.25
N VAL A 81 8.47 -6.08 -14.58
CA VAL A 81 7.63 -6.92 -15.44
C VAL A 81 6.24 -7.11 -14.84
N GLN A 82 6.13 -7.40 -13.54
CA GLN A 82 4.81 -7.56 -12.90
C GLN A 82 4.01 -6.26 -12.91
N LEU A 83 4.66 -5.11 -12.70
CA LEU A 83 4.04 -3.79 -12.77
C LEU A 83 3.64 -3.41 -14.19
N ALA A 84 4.31 -3.96 -15.22
CA ALA A 84 4.04 -3.75 -16.64
C ALA A 84 2.92 -4.61 -17.22
N LEU A 85 2.50 -5.67 -16.51
CA LEU A 85 1.35 -6.46 -16.93
C LEU A 85 0.10 -5.57 -17.04
N GLY A 86 -0.72 -5.83 -18.06
CA GLY A 86 -1.87 -4.98 -18.42
C GLY A 86 -2.93 -4.84 -17.32
N LYS A 87 -3.97 -4.06 -17.64
CA LYS A 87 -5.12 -3.83 -16.76
C LYS A 87 -5.78 -5.15 -16.38
N ALA A 88 -5.95 -5.38 -15.08
CA ALA A 88 -6.78 -6.47 -14.61
C ALA A 88 -8.24 -6.00 -14.52
N GLU A 89 -9.11 -6.53 -15.38
CA GLU A 89 -10.52 -6.13 -15.43
C GLU A 89 -11.42 -7.06 -14.58
N ALA A 90 -10.97 -8.29 -14.31
CA ALA A 90 -11.69 -9.33 -13.56
C ALA A 90 -11.17 -9.47 -12.10
N ARG A 91 -11.99 -9.99 -11.16
CA ARG A 91 -11.67 -9.95 -9.71
C ARG A 91 -10.45 -10.80 -9.46
N ASP A 92 -10.53 -12.01 -9.99
CA ASP A 92 -9.49 -13.01 -9.92
C ASP A 92 -8.23 -12.53 -10.62
N ALA A 93 -8.36 -11.72 -11.69
CA ALA A 93 -7.21 -11.11 -12.36
C ALA A 93 -6.57 -10.03 -11.49
N VAL A 94 -7.35 -9.20 -10.81
CA VAL A 94 -6.87 -8.17 -9.88
C VAL A 94 -6.19 -8.81 -8.68
N ASP A 95 -6.80 -9.84 -8.08
CA ASP A 95 -6.23 -10.60 -6.97
C ASP A 95 -4.93 -11.30 -7.37
N ALA A 96 -4.91 -11.97 -8.52
CA ALA A 96 -3.69 -12.62 -9.03
C ALA A 96 -2.58 -11.61 -9.34
N GLN A 97 -2.92 -10.43 -9.85
CA GLN A 97 -1.95 -9.37 -10.12
C GLN A 97 -1.38 -8.78 -8.82
N ARG A 98 -2.24 -8.52 -7.82
CA ARG A 98 -1.81 -8.11 -6.48
C ARG A 98 -0.79 -9.09 -5.91
N ASP A 99 -1.10 -10.39 -5.92
CA ASP A 99 -0.26 -11.41 -5.31
C ASP A 99 1.11 -11.52 -5.99
N LYS A 100 1.15 -11.42 -7.33
CA LYS A 100 2.40 -11.42 -8.09
C LYS A 100 3.26 -10.19 -7.77
N ILE A 101 2.67 -9.00 -7.72
CA ILE A 101 3.38 -7.76 -7.37
C ILE A 101 3.90 -7.84 -5.93
N ALA A 102 3.06 -8.26 -4.99
CA ALA A 102 3.45 -8.40 -3.58
C ALA A 102 4.55 -9.46 -3.37
N GLN A 103 4.52 -10.56 -4.14
CA GLN A 103 5.59 -11.56 -4.10
C GLN A 103 6.89 -11.01 -4.68
N ALA A 104 6.84 -10.25 -5.78
CA ALA A 104 8.02 -9.63 -6.37
C ALA A 104 8.65 -8.58 -5.44
N LEU A 105 7.84 -7.74 -4.79
CA LEU A 105 8.27 -6.78 -3.76
C LEU A 105 8.98 -7.48 -2.61
N ARG A 106 8.33 -8.49 -2.00
CA ARG A 106 8.93 -9.25 -0.87
C ARG A 106 10.25 -9.92 -1.23
N ARG A 107 10.38 -10.43 -2.46
CA ARG A 107 11.63 -11.01 -2.94
C ARG A 107 12.74 -9.96 -3.04
N PHE A 108 12.43 -8.80 -3.60
CA PHE A 108 13.38 -7.70 -3.69
C PHE A 108 13.80 -7.20 -2.29
N GLU A 109 12.85 -6.94 -1.41
CA GLU A 109 13.09 -6.51 -0.02
C GLU A 109 13.97 -7.51 0.73
N SER A 110 13.65 -8.81 0.66
CA SER A 110 14.43 -9.86 1.33
C SER A 110 15.86 -9.97 0.79
N SER A 111 16.04 -9.83 -0.53
CA SER A 111 17.37 -9.83 -1.15
C SER A 111 18.16 -8.59 -0.73
N ALA A 112 17.52 -7.43 -0.71
CA ALA A 112 18.13 -6.17 -0.31
C ALA A 112 18.56 -6.19 1.16
N ASP A 113 17.67 -6.57 2.08
CA ASP A 113 17.97 -6.68 3.52
C ASP A 113 19.12 -7.64 3.81
N ARG A 114 19.22 -8.73 3.04
CA ARG A 114 20.27 -9.74 3.22
C ARG A 114 21.62 -9.30 2.66
N MET A 115 21.62 -8.59 1.54
CA MET A 115 22.82 -8.38 0.73
C MET A 115 23.37 -6.96 0.81
N LEU A 116 22.55 -5.99 1.21
CA LEU A 116 22.97 -4.62 1.45
C LEU A 116 23.31 -4.48 2.94
N THR A 117 24.57 -4.13 3.21
CA THR A 117 24.96 -3.67 4.55
C THR A 117 24.62 -2.18 4.69
N ASP A 118 24.37 -1.70 5.92
CA ASP A 118 23.94 -0.31 6.25
C ASP A 118 24.71 0.82 5.53
N ARG A 119 25.92 0.57 5.01
CA ARG A 119 26.75 1.55 4.29
C ARG A 119 26.79 1.39 2.77
N ALA A 120 26.44 0.22 2.23
CA ALA A 120 26.66 -0.10 0.81
C ALA A 120 25.62 0.54 -0.12
N PHE A 121 24.45 0.88 0.40
CA PHE A 121 23.35 1.45 -0.37
C PHE A 121 22.66 2.55 0.45
N GLN A 122 23.15 3.78 0.30
CA GLN A 122 22.67 4.96 1.03
C GLN A 122 21.42 5.58 0.41
N SER A 123 20.41 4.78 0.09
CA SER A 123 19.18 5.27 -0.55
C SER A 123 17.99 5.25 0.41
N GLY A 124 18.20 5.54 1.70
CA GLY A 124 17.13 5.52 2.71
C GLY A 124 15.84 6.21 2.24
N ARG A 125 15.98 7.33 1.51
CA ARG A 125 14.83 8.02 0.87
C ARG A 125 14.15 7.24 -0.26
N LEU A 126 14.90 6.61 -1.17
CA LEU A 126 14.27 5.81 -2.23
C LEU A 126 13.62 4.54 -1.67
N TRP A 127 14.20 3.96 -0.61
CA TRP A 127 13.60 2.85 0.12
C TRP A 127 12.29 3.24 0.79
N ASP A 128 12.30 4.35 1.52
CA ASP A 128 11.11 4.87 2.18
C ASP A 128 10.03 5.19 1.13
N ASP A 129 10.38 5.84 0.02
CA ASP A 129 9.48 6.10 -1.12
C ASP A 129 8.94 4.80 -1.74
N LEU A 130 9.75 3.74 -1.80
CA LEU A 130 9.35 2.45 -2.38
C LEU A 130 8.34 1.75 -1.49
N VAL A 131 8.59 1.73 -0.19
CA VAL A 131 7.70 1.16 0.82
C VAL A 131 6.38 1.95 0.85
N GLU A 132 6.43 3.28 0.81
CA GLU A 132 5.24 4.13 0.76
C GLU A 132 4.40 3.83 -0.50
N ARG A 133 5.02 3.84 -1.68
CA ARG A 133 4.29 3.62 -2.95
C ARG A 133 3.78 2.19 -3.07
N ALA A 134 4.51 1.20 -2.56
CA ALA A 134 4.06 -0.19 -2.48
C ALA A 134 2.84 -0.33 -1.56
N SER A 135 2.89 0.27 -0.36
CA SER A 135 1.79 0.26 0.61
C SER A 135 0.54 0.92 0.04
N ARG A 136 0.70 2.06 -0.63
CA ARG A 136 -0.41 2.75 -1.29
C ARG A 136 -1.01 1.93 -2.43
N LEU A 137 -0.20 1.29 -3.26
CA LEU A 137 -0.68 0.41 -4.33
C LEU A 137 -1.43 -0.80 -3.76
N GLU A 138 -0.94 -1.39 -2.68
CA GLU A 138 -1.62 -2.49 -1.97
C GLU A 138 -2.99 -2.05 -1.44
N ALA A 139 -3.09 -0.84 -0.87
CA ALA A 139 -4.36 -0.27 -0.41
C ALA A 139 -5.38 -0.11 -1.56
N GLU A 140 -4.95 0.38 -2.73
CA GLU A 140 -5.83 0.50 -3.89
C GLU A 140 -6.31 -0.88 -4.38
N PHE A 141 -5.43 -1.89 -4.42
CA PHE A 141 -5.82 -3.27 -4.73
C PHE A 141 -6.82 -3.85 -3.73
N GLU A 142 -6.61 -3.63 -2.43
CA GLU A 142 -7.54 -4.07 -1.39
C GLU A 142 -8.90 -3.40 -1.56
N ALA A 143 -8.94 -2.10 -1.84
CA ALA A 143 -10.18 -1.39 -2.12
C ALA A 143 -10.90 -2.05 -3.30
N VAL A 144 -10.24 -2.21 -4.46
CA VAL A 144 -10.84 -2.84 -5.66
C VAL A 144 -11.44 -4.21 -5.33
N ARG A 145 -10.75 -5.04 -4.55
CA ARG A 145 -11.22 -6.36 -4.11
C ARG A 145 -12.53 -6.30 -3.32
N HIS A 146 -12.75 -5.22 -2.55
CA HIS A 146 -13.87 -5.10 -1.63
C HIS A 146 -15.09 -4.37 -2.20
N GLY A 147 -14.94 -3.53 -3.21
CA GLY A 147 -16.02 -2.63 -3.66
C GLY A 147 -16.50 -2.86 -5.08
N TRP A 148 -16.60 -4.11 -5.50
CA TRP A 148 -17.30 -4.47 -6.72
C TRP A 148 -18.81 -4.52 -6.48
N LEU A 149 -19.49 -3.40 -6.79
CA LEU A 149 -20.95 -3.38 -6.90
C LEU A 149 -21.37 -4.12 -8.18
N ASP A 150 -22.23 -5.12 -8.04
CA ASP A 150 -23.17 -5.48 -9.10
C ASP A 150 -24.17 -4.30 -9.23
N GLU A 151 -24.35 -3.77 -10.44
CA GLU A 151 -25.09 -2.52 -10.73
C GLU A 151 -26.61 -2.65 -10.54
N ARG A 152 -27.10 -3.08 -9.37
CA ARG A 152 -28.54 -3.25 -9.12
C ARG A 152 -29.16 -1.95 -8.61
N GLY A 153 -29.70 -1.18 -9.55
CA GLY A 153 -30.28 0.16 -9.40
C GLY A 153 -31.42 0.36 -8.38
N ALA A 154 -31.82 -0.64 -7.59
CA ALA A 154 -32.85 -0.50 -6.56
C ALA A 154 -32.28 -0.12 -5.16
N GLN A 155 -30.98 -0.33 -4.91
CA GLN A 155 -30.36 -0.04 -3.61
C GLN A 155 -29.70 1.34 -3.52
N ARG A 156 -29.66 2.14 -4.60
CA ARG A 156 -28.85 3.38 -4.69
C ARG A 156 -29.05 4.38 -3.56
N GLN A 157 -30.27 4.65 -3.09
CA GLN A 157 -30.48 5.64 -2.03
C GLN A 157 -30.07 5.15 -0.63
N MET A 158 -30.30 3.86 -0.33
CA MET A 158 -29.82 3.25 0.91
C MET A 158 -28.29 3.07 0.87
N LEU A 159 -27.75 2.78 -0.31
CA LEU A 159 -26.32 2.80 -0.59
C LEU A 159 -25.74 4.20 -0.37
N GLU A 160 -26.37 5.27 -0.88
CA GLU A 160 -25.92 6.65 -0.73
C GLU A 160 -25.89 7.10 0.74
N ALA A 161 -26.94 6.81 1.53
CA ALA A 161 -26.96 7.14 2.95
C ALA A 161 -25.90 6.34 3.74
N THR A 162 -25.73 5.05 3.44
CA THR A 162 -24.72 4.20 4.09
C THR A 162 -23.30 4.59 3.67
N GLN A 163 -23.12 4.99 2.41
CA GLN A 163 -21.88 5.51 1.83
C GLN A 163 -21.49 6.84 2.48
N GLN A 164 -22.43 7.77 2.69
CA GLN A 164 -22.16 9.02 3.40
C GLN A 164 -21.76 8.79 4.86
N GLU A 165 -22.42 7.85 5.55
CA GLU A 165 -22.05 7.48 6.93
C GLU A 165 -20.67 6.80 6.98
N LEU A 166 -20.35 5.92 6.03
CA LEU A 166 -19.03 5.30 5.91
C LEU A 166 -17.95 6.33 5.60
N LEU A 167 -18.20 7.29 4.71
CA LEU A 167 -17.29 8.40 4.44
C LEU A 167 -17.04 9.25 5.70
N ARG A 168 -18.09 9.53 6.47
CA ARG A 168 -17.97 10.25 7.74
C ARG A 168 -17.10 9.49 8.73
N ARG A 169 -17.29 8.17 8.85
CA ARG A 169 -16.48 7.30 9.72
C ARG A 169 -15.03 7.20 9.25
N LEU A 170 -14.79 7.06 7.94
CA LEU A 170 -13.45 7.03 7.34
C LEU A 170 -12.69 8.34 7.58
N ARG A 171 -13.35 9.48 7.42
CA ARG A 171 -12.75 10.80 7.69
C ARG A 171 -12.43 10.97 9.17
N ALA A 172 -13.37 10.63 10.06
CA ALA A 172 -13.14 10.67 11.50
C ALA A 172 -11.98 9.74 11.91
N TYR A 173 -11.92 8.53 11.34
CA TYR A 173 -10.85 7.59 11.56
C TYR A 173 -9.50 8.13 11.06
N ARG A 174 -9.43 8.74 9.88
CA ARG A 174 -8.21 9.37 9.36
C ARG A 174 -7.75 10.55 10.21
N ASP A 175 -8.68 11.40 10.65
CA ASP A 175 -8.33 12.53 11.50
C ASP A 175 -7.83 12.05 12.87
N ASP A 176 -8.43 10.98 13.40
CA ASP A 176 -7.96 10.29 14.60
C ASP A 176 -6.56 9.68 14.39
N LEU A 177 -6.29 9.01 13.26
CA LEU A 177 -4.95 8.51 12.88
C LEU A 177 -3.92 9.63 12.87
N ARG A 178 -4.24 10.79 12.27
CA ARG A 178 -3.33 11.95 12.20
C ARG A 178 -3.06 12.57 13.57
N VAL A 179 -4.08 12.76 14.39
CA VAL A 179 -3.93 13.26 15.77
C VAL A 179 -3.09 12.28 16.57
N LYS A 180 -3.35 10.99 16.45
CA LYS A 180 -2.64 9.97 17.19
C LYS A 180 -1.21 9.74 16.71
N ARG A 181 -0.91 9.94 15.42
CA ARG A 181 0.46 10.01 14.88
C ARG A 181 1.27 11.09 15.58
N GLN A 182 0.64 12.24 15.91
CA GLN A 182 1.29 13.29 16.71
C GLN A 182 1.49 12.87 18.19
N MET A 183 0.65 11.97 18.71
CA MET A 183 0.69 11.47 20.10
C MET A 183 1.52 10.18 20.30
N ALA A 184 1.93 9.50 19.22
CA ALA A 184 2.68 8.22 19.21
C ALA A 184 4.02 8.25 19.96
N ARG A 185 4.42 9.41 20.50
CA ARG A 185 5.56 9.58 21.40
C ARG A 185 5.37 8.93 22.79
N ALA A 186 4.15 8.56 23.20
CA ALA A 186 3.88 8.20 24.59
C ALA A 186 3.45 6.74 24.90
N ARG A 187 2.69 6.03 24.04
CA ARG A 187 2.17 4.65 24.30
C ARG A 187 1.85 3.88 23.01
N ALA A 188 2.80 3.09 22.50
CA ALA A 188 2.72 2.42 21.19
C ALA A 188 1.91 1.10 21.17
N ASP A 189 1.91 0.31 22.25
CA ASP A 189 1.50 -1.10 22.16
C ASP A 189 -0.01 -1.33 22.26
N THR A 190 -0.72 -0.54 23.09
CA THR A 190 -2.20 -0.61 23.17
C THR A 190 -2.88 0.00 21.94
N PHE A 191 -2.15 0.85 21.24
CA PHE A 191 -2.65 1.74 20.22
C PHE A 191 -2.91 1.06 18.87
N GLU A 192 -2.05 0.13 18.48
CA GLU A 192 -2.14 -0.58 17.20
C GLU A 192 -3.37 -1.50 17.13
N ILE A 193 -3.75 -2.09 18.27
CA ILE A 193 -4.85 -3.05 18.38
C ILE A 193 -6.19 -2.35 18.13
N ASP A 194 -6.44 -1.24 18.83
CA ASP A 194 -7.68 -0.46 18.72
C ASP A 194 -7.91 0.08 17.30
N LEU A 195 -6.84 0.50 16.62
CA LEU A 195 -6.91 1.02 15.25
C LEU A 195 -7.17 -0.09 14.21
N ARG A 196 -6.49 -1.23 14.35
CA ARG A 196 -6.76 -2.39 13.51
C ARG A 196 -8.20 -2.85 13.65
N GLU A 197 -8.73 -2.85 14.87
CA GLU A 197 -10.13 -3.20 15.13
C GLU A 197 -11.10 -2.19 14.50
N GLY A 198 -10.83 -0.89 14.65
CA GLY A 198 -11.63 0.17 14.01
C GLY A 198 -11.67 0.05 12.49
N LEU A 199 -10.53 -0.19 11.84
CA LEU A 199 -10.49 -0.40 10.39
C LEU A 199 -11.15 -1.73 9.98
N ALA A 200 -11.01 -2.78 10.77
CA ALA A 200 -11.69 -4.05 10.50
C ALA A 200 -13.23 -3.87 10.50
N GLN A 201 -13.77 -3.14 11.47
CA GLN A 201 -15.20 -2.81 11.52
C GLN A 201 -15.64 -2.00 10.28
N ILE A 202 -14.82 -1.03 9.84
CA ILE A 202 -15.07 -0.27 8.61
C ILE A 202 -15.01 -1.19 7.39
N LYS A 203 -14.03 -2.07 7.26
CA LYS A 203 -13.92 -3.05 6.16
C LYS A 203 -15.11 -4.01 6.12
N THR A 204 -15.58 -4.49 7.27
CA THR A 204 -16.78 -5.34 7.34
C THR A 204 -18.03 -4.58 6.95
N ALA A 205 -18.20 -3.34 7.42
CA ALA A 205 -19.33 -2.50 7.03
C ALA A 205 -19.29 -2.13 5.54
N PHE A 206 -18.08 -1.91 5.01
CA PHE A 206 -17.83 -1.71 3.59
C PHE A 206 -18.22 -2.96 2.80
N GLN A 207 -17.71 -4.15 3.13
CA GLN A 207 -18.06 -5.42 2.46
C GLN A 207 -19.57 -5.66 2.40
N ARG A 208 -20.28 -5.44 3.51
CA ARG A 208 -21.75 -5.58 3.59
C ARG A 208 -22.52 -4.61 2.69
N LEU A 209 -21.89 -3.53 2.23
CA LEU A 209 -22.46 -2.60 1.27
C LEU A 209 -22.42 -3.16 -0.17
N PHE A 210 -21.54 -4.15 -0.42
CA PHE A 210 -21.28 -4.76 -1.73
C PHE A 210 -21.74 -6.23 -1.83
N GLU A 211 -22.32 -6.80 -0.77
CA GLU A 211 -23.00 -8.11 -0.73
C GLU A 211 -24.50 -7.97 -1.01
#